data_AF-A0A8X8GWC6-F1
#
_entry.id   AF-A0A8X8GWC6-F1
#
_cell.length_a   1.000
_cell.length_b   1.000
_cell.length_c   1.000
_cell.angle_alpha   90.00
_cell.angle_beta   90.00
_cell.angle_gamma   90.00
#
_symmetry.space_group_name_H-M   'P 1'
#
loop_
_entity.id
_entity.type
_entity.pdbx_description
1 polymer ?
#
loop_
_entity_poly.entity_id
_entity_poly.type
_entity_poly.pdbx_seq_one_letter_code
_entity_poly.pdbx_strand_id
1 'polypeptide(L)' 'MTAFFTGLIRLRRGPWEMLATLLIALGVIMLMQPFVLWAFTWSFVVTLVGTVMFIITSHFPE' A
#
# COMPACT_ATOMS: atom_id res chain seq x y z
N MET A 1 -8.13 17.86 2.03
CA MET A 1 -6.93 17.11 1.59
C MET A 1 -5.70 17.36 2.47
N THR A 2 -5.49 18.59 2.98
CA THR A 2 -4.39 18.94 3.88
C THR A 2 -4.24 18.03 5.10
N ALA A 3 -5.33 17.67 5.79
CA ALA A 3 -5.28 16.78 6.96
C ALA A 3 -4.73 15.37 6.67
N PHE A 4 -4.94 14.84 5.46
CA PHE A 4 -4.43 13.52 5.05
C PHE A 4 -2.91 13.57 4.89
N PHE A 5 -2.40 14.60 4.21
CA PHE A 5 -0.95 14.83 4.06
C PHE A 5 -0.27 15.15 5.39
N THR A 6 -0.90 15.92 6.28
CA THR A 6 -0.35 16.19 7.62
C THR A 6 -0.27 14.91 8.47
N GLY A 7 -1.24 14.00 8.33
CA GLY A 7 -1.21 12.70 9.00
C GLY A 7 -0.14 11.74 8.43
N LEU A 8 0.14 11.82 7.12
CA LEU A 8 1.27 11.12 6.50
C LEU A 8 2.60 11.58 7.10
N ILE A 9 2.81 12.89 7.22
CA ILE A 9 4.04 13.50 7.75
C ILE A 9 4.21 13.23 9.26
N ARG A 10 3.11 13.14 10.01
CA ARG A 10 3.12 12.81 11.45
C ARG A 10 3.22 11.31 11.76
N LEU A 11 3.37 10.44 10.75
CA LEU A 11 3.37 8.98 10.92
C LEU A 11 2.13 8.48 11.69
N ARG A 12 0.98 9.13 11.52
CA ARG A 12 -0.27 8.64 12.14
C ARG A 12 -0.75 7.41 11.41
N ARG A 13 -1.16 6.40 12.18
CA ARG A 13 -1.58 5.08 11.69
C ARG A 13 -2.63 5.14 10.56
N GLY A 14 -3.67 5.95 10.73
CA GLY A 14 -4.83 6.01 9.81
C GLY A 14 -4.50 6.24 8.33
N PRO A 15 -3.85 7.36 7.94
CA PRO A 15 -3.52 7.62 6.54
C PRO A 15 -2.48 6.63 5.96
N TRP A 16 -1.60 6.07 6.80
CA TRP A 16 -0.61 5.09 6.38
C TRP A 16 -1.21 3.69 6.12
N GLU A 17 -2.16 3.24 6.93
CA GLU A 17 -2.89 1.98 6.71
C GLU A 17 -3.71 2.03 5.41
N MET A 18 -4.32 3.18 5.10
CA MET A 18 -5.05 3.37 3.85
C MET A 18 -4.13 3.25 2.63
N LEU A 19 -2.91 3.80 2.73
CA LEU A 19 -1.92 3.75 1.67
C LEU A 19 -1.39 2.33 1.47
N ALA A 20 -1.13 1.60 2.57
CA ALA A 20 -0.74 0.20 2.51
C ALA A 20 -1.82 -0.68 1.87
N THR A 21 -3.09 -0.47 2.24
CA THR A 21 -4.24 -1.19 1.67
C THR A 21 -4.41 -0.91 0.17
N LEU A 22 -4.22 0.34 -0.25
CA LEU A 22 -4.21 0.73 -1.67
C LEU A 22 -3.11 0.01 -2.45
N LEU A 23 -1.92 -0.10 -1.86
CA LEU A 23 -0.77 -0.79 -2.44
C LEU A 23 -1.05 -2.29 -2.64
N ILE A 24 -1.68 -2.93 -1.65
CA ILE A 24 -2.10 -4.33 -1.73
C ILE A 24 -3.15 -4.51 -2.83
N ALA A 25 -4.20 -3.66 -2.86
CA ALA A 25 -5.25 -3.73 -3.88
C ALA A 25 -4.67 -3.54 -5.29
N LEU A 26 -3.72 -2.62 -5.45
CA LEU A 26 -3.03 -2.39 -6.71
C LEU A 26 -2.22 -3.62 -7.13
N GLY A 27 -1.49 -4.25 -6.20
CA GLY A 27 -0.78 -5.50 -6.45
C GLY A 27 -1.70 -6.66 -6.90
N VAL A 28 -2.87 -6.79 -6.29
CA VAL A 28 -3.89 -7.78 -6.70
C VAL A 28 -4.41 -7.51 -8.10
N ILE A 29 -4.70 -6.24 -8.43
CA ILE A 29 -5.14 -5.85 -9.78
C ILE A 29 -4.02 -6.16 -10.80
N MET A 30 -2.76 -5.87 -10.47
CA MET A 30 -1.58 -6.21 -11.28
C MET A 30 -1.45 -7.71 -11.53
N LEU A 31 -1.86 -8.55 -10.59
CA LEU A 31 -1.81 -10.00 -10.71
C LEU A 31 -2.96 -10.57 -11.58
N MET A 32 -4.16 -9.98 -11.49
CA MET A 32 -5.36 -10.49 -12.17
C MET A 32 -5.38 -10.20 -13.69
N GLN A 33 -4.60 -9.24 -14.17
CA GLN A 33 -4.60 -8.81 -15.57
C GLN A 33 -3.66 -9.67 -16.44
N PRO A 34 -4.16 -10.34 -17.51
CA PRO A 34 -3.34 -11.25 -18.33
C PRO A 34 -2.61 -10.58 -19.51
N PHE A 35 -2.88 -9.29 -19.77
CA PHE A 35 -2.40 -8.61 -20.99
C PHE A 35 -1.04 -7.93 -20.80
N VAL A 36 -0.68 -7.63 -19.54
CA VAL A 36 0.43 -6.73 -19.20
C VAL A 36 1.47 -7.51 -18.40
N LEU A 37 2.41 -8.15 -19.11
CA LEU A 37 3.43 -9.02 -18.49
C LEU A 37 4.29 -8.29 -17.45
N TRP A 38 4.63 -7.01 -17.69
CA TRP A 38 5.41 -6.25 -16.71
C TRP A 38 4.65 -6.08 -15.40
N ALA A 39 3.35 -5.76 -15.46
CA ALA A 39 2.52 -5.61 -14.27
C ALA A 39 2.40 -6.94 -13.52
N PHE A 40 2.25 -8.05 -14.24
CA PHE A 40 2.26 -9.38 -13.65
C PHE A 40 3.58 -9.70 -12.94
N THR A 41 4.74 -9.42 -13.56
CA THR A 41 6.07 -9.66 -12.95
C THR A 41 6.26 -8.88 -11.65
N TRP A 42 5.82 -7.62 -11.61
CA TRP A 42 5.98 -6.77 -10.43
C TRP A 42 4.84 -6.93 -9.40
N SER A 43 3.72 -7.56 -9.75
CA SER A 43 2.53 -7.71 -8.90
C SER A 43 2.85 -8.30 -7.51
N PHE A 44 3.72 -9.31 -7.47
CA PHE A 44 4.12 -9.95 -6.22
C PHE A 44 4.91 -9.00 -5.32
N VAL A 45 5.90 -8.30 -5.88
CA VAL A 45 6.72 -7.33 -5.12
C VAL A 45 5.84 -6.19 -4.59
N VAL A 46 4.94 -5.67 -5.42
CA VAL A 46 4.01 -4.59 -5.03
C VAL A 46 3.09 -5.05 -3.90
N THR A 47 2.51 -6.25 -4.00
CA THR A 47 1.65 -6.82 -2.94
C THR A 47 2.45 -7.04 -1.65
N LEU A 48 3.66 -7.61 -1.76
CA LEU A 48 4.54 -7.85 -0.61
C LEU A 48 4.92 -6.55 0.09
N VAL A 49 5.31 -5.52 -0.67
CA VAL A 49 5.61 -4.19 -0.12
C VAL A 49 4.39 -3.62 0.59
N GLY A 50 3.20 -3.73 0.01
CA GLY A 50 1.96 -3.32 0.66
C GLY A 50 1.71 -4.04 1.99
N THR A 51 1.92 -5.34 2.05
CA THR A 51 1.78 -6.14 3.28
C THR A 51 2.82 -5.77 4.34
N VAL A 52 4.10 -5.66 3.96
CA VAL A 52 5.17 -5.25 4.88
C VAL A 52 4.91 -3.85 5.41
N MET A 53 4.47 -2.94 4.53
CA MET A 53 4.07 -1.60 4.89
C MET A 53 2.91 -1.62 5.89
N PHE A 54 1.86 -2.41 5.64
CA PHE A 54 0.71 -2.55 6.55
C PHE A 54 1.13 -3.04 7.94
N ILE A 55 2.00 -4.06 7.99
CA ILE A 55 2.55 -4.59 9.25
C ILE A 55 3.34 -3.50 9.99
N ILE A 56 4.21 -2.77 9.31
CA ILE A 56 5.00 -1.70 9.93
C ILE A 56 4.07 -0.59 10.43
N THR A 57 3.15 -0.11 9.59
CA THR A 57 2.27 1.01 9.93
C THR A 57 1.30 0.65 11.03
N SER A 58 0.94 -0.63 11.18
CA SER A 58 0.11 -1.11 12.29
C SER A 58 0.78 -0.96 13.67
N HIS A 59 2.08 -0.66 13.75
CA HIS A 59 2.77 -0.36 15.00
C HIS A 59 2.83 1.14 15.31
N PHE A 60 2.34 2.00 14.40
CA PHE A 60 2.36 3.44 14.63
C PHE A 60 1.28 3.87 15.62
N PRO A 61 1.57 4.85 16.50
CA PRO A 61 0.59 5.40 17.41
C PRO A 61 -0.54 6.14 16.66
N GLU A 62 -1.76 6.05 17.19
CA GLU A 62 -2.98 6.63 16.61
C GLU A 62 -3.00 8.17 16.55
#